data_AF-A0A6P8UFL8-F1
#
_entry.id   AF-A0A6P8UFL8-F1
#
_cell.length_a   1.000
_cell.length_b   1.000
_cell.length_c   1.000
_cell.angle_alpha   90.00
_cell.angle_beta   90.00
_cell.angle_gamma   90.00
#
_symmetry.space_group_name_H-M   'P 1'
#
loop_
_entity.id
_entity.type
_entity.pdbx_description
1 polymer ?
#
loop_
_entity_poly.entity_id
_entity_poly.type
_entity_poly.pdbx_seq_one_letter_code
_entity_poly.pdbx_strand_id
1 'polypeptide(L)'
;MLSLIPLEGHTTGDVIFTKLEELFWLHSLSFERVNLIVTDGAPAMVGKHGGLVSRLKEHAPQMHGLHCLIHQSVLCVKLSGELKEVMDKVMRVINFVRGTSSTQHRLFRQLVAESEEATHDDLLLHNDVRWLSKGKALDRFCALLDEVKAFLRLSKIRAAADHLALLGDEKLMSNVAFLADIFGHLNQLNLQLQGRGKTIVDMVEKLESFTRKLELFESDISTGRLLHFSALKSQALGQVTELMVDFIKQLRANFMSRFEDYSIPKDIAFVRDPLTVRPSGDFTSQAKQMIPSLDEAALEMELIDFQTSSLVSDALRSAESVSAFLGGKLRGV
;
A
#
# COMPACT_ATOMS: atom_id res chain seq x y z
N MET A 1 4.63 18.55 1.55
CA MET A 1 4.47 18.37 0.09
C MET A 1 5.04 19.62 -0.54
N LEU A 2 6.03 19.49 -1.42
CA LEU A 2 6.71 20.65 -2.02
C LEU A 2 5.93 21.19 -3.23
N SER A 3 5.50 20.32 -4.16
CA SER A 3 4.73 20.72 -5.33
C SER A 3 3.93 19.54 -5.93
N LEU A 4 2.94 19.86 -6.77
CA LEU A 4 2.27 18.95 -7.71
C LEU A 4 2.47 19.53 -9.11
N ILE A 5 3.30 18.87 -9.93
CA ILE A 5 3.68 19.39 -11.24
C ILE A 5 2.86 18.68 -12.32
N PRO A 6 2.07 19.41 -13.13
CA PRO A 6 1.43 18.82 -14.30
C PRO A 6 2.50 18.48 -15.35
N LEU A 7 2.42 17.27 -15.90
CA LEU A 7 3.24 16.86 -17.03
C LEU A 7 2.39 16.95 -18.31
N GLU A 8 2.82 17.76 -19.26
CA GLU A 8 2.15 17.92 -20.54
C GLU A 8 2.77 16.97 -21.59
N GLY A 9 1.93 16.21 -22.29
CA GLY A 9 2.39 15.28 -23.32
C GLY A 9 3.01 14.00 -22.76
N HIS A 10 4.33 13.84 -22.92
CA HIS A 10 5.03 12.59 -22.61
C HIS A 10 5.50 12.52 -21.14
N THR A 11 5.49 11.31 -20.57
CA THR A 11 5.91 11.04 -19.19
C THR A 11 7.24 10.28 -19.13
N THR A 12 8.21 10.67 -19.97
CA THR A 12 9.55 10.07 -19.97
C THR A 12 10.38 10.57 -18.79
N GLY A 13 11.44 9.83 -18.43
CA GLY A 13 12.34 10.25 -17.35
C GLY A 13 13.02 11.61 -17.61
N ASP A 14 13.22 11.97 -18.88
CA ASP A 14 13.73 13.27 -19.30
C ASP A 14 12.77 14.42 -18.96
N VAL A 15 11.50 14.29 -19.36
CA VAL A 15 10.47 15.30 -19.07
C VAL A 15 10.29 15.48 -17.56
N ILE A 16 10.28 14.38 -16.81
CA ILE A 16 10.17 14.42 -15.35
C ILE A 16 11.41 15.10 -14.72
N PHE A 17 12.61 14.79 -15.22
CA PHE A 17 13.85 15.40 -14.74
C PHE A 17 13.86 16.92 -14.96
N THR A 18 13.54 17.39 -16.18
CA THR A 18 13.47 18.83 -16.50
C THR A 18 12.49 19.55 -15.58
N LYS A 19 11.33 18.96 -15.31
CA LYS A 19 10.36 19.54 -14.37
C LYS A 19 10.83 19.56 -12.92
N LEU A 20 11.61 18.56 -12.50
CA LEU A 20 12.25 18.59 -11.18
C LEU A 20 13.37 19.63 -11.12
N GLU A 21 14.12 19.84 -12.20
CA GLU A 21 15.18 20.84 -12.27
C GLU A 21 14.60 22.25 -12.15
N GLU A 22 13.54 22.56 -12.90
CA GLU A 22 12.77 23.81 -12.78
C GLU A 22 12.31 24.04 -11.33
N LEU A 23 11.77 23.00 -10.67
CA LEU A 23 11.33 23.07 -9.28
C LEU A 23 12.48 23.31 -8.30
N PHE A 24 13.60 22.60 -8.46
CA PHE A 24 14.77 22.73 -7.61
C PHE A 24 15.37 24.14 -7.73
N TRP A 25 15.48 24.65 -8.96
CA TRP A 25 15.91 26.02 -9.23
C TRP A 25 14.99 27.04 -8.54
N LEU A 26 13.67 26.91 -8.70
CA LEU A 26 12.69 27.81 -8.08
C LEU A 26 12.82 27.87 -6.56
N HIS A 27 13.15 26.75 -5.92
CA HIS A 27 13.31 26.65 -4.47
C HIS A 27 14.77 26.78 -4.00
N SER A 28 15.71 27.14 -4.87
CA SER A 28 17.14 27.22 -4.55
C SER A 28 17.70 25.93 -3.92
N LEU A 29 17.21 24.78 -4.38
CA LEU A 29 17.65 23.45 -3.97
C LEU A 29 18.70 22.92 -4.97
N SER A 30 19.66 22.13 -4.48
CA SER A 30 20.67 21.47 -5.32
C SER A 30 20.42 19.97 -5.39
N PHE A 31 20.53 19.38 -6.58
CA PHE A 31 20.46 17.93 -6.76
C PHE A 31 21.61 17.21 -6.06
N GLU A 32 22.78 17.82 -5.94
CA GLU A 32 23.95 17.23 -5.27
C GLU A 32 23.68 16.87 -3.80
N ARG A 33 22.65 17.48 -3.18
CA ARG A 33 22.25 17.22 -1.79
C ARG A 33 21.16 16.14 -1.66
N VAL A 34 20.69 15.58 -2.76
CA VAL A 34 19.67 14.53 -2.76
C VAL A 34 20.30 13.19 -2.40
N ASN A 35 19.92 12.64 -1.25
CA ASN A 35 20.45 11.35 -0.78
C ASN A 35 19.55 10.16 -1.14
N LEU A 36 18.26 10.39 -1.38
CA LEU A 36 17.28 9.33 -1.56
C LEU A 36 16.16 9.76 -2.50
N ILE A 37 15.76 8.87 -3.40
CA ILE A 37 14.53 8.97 -4.18
C ILE A 37 13.73 7.68 -4.07
N VAL A 38 12.42 7.79 -3.86
CA VAL A 38 11.50 6.65 -3.83
C VAL A 38 10.53 6.77 -4.99
N THR A 39 10.44 5.72 -5.83
CA THR A 39 9.61 5.72 -7.04
C THR A 39 8.74 4.47 -7.11
N ASP A 40 7.73 4.45 -7.98
CA ASP A 40 6.90 3.26 -8.24
C ASP A 40 7.61 2.21 -9.11
N GLY A 41 8.87 2.42 -9.47
CA GLY A 41 9.65 1.49 -10.29
C GLY A 41 9.24 1.44 -11.76
N ALA A 42 8.43 2.39 -12.25
CA ALA A 42 8.10 2.48 -13.66
C ALA A 42 9.37 2.68 -14.52
N PRO A 43 9.42 2.19 -15.77
CA PRO A 43 10.60 2.34 -16.63
C PRO A 43 11.06 3.81 -16.82
N ALA A 44 10.14 4.77 -16.86
CA ALA A 44 10.46 6.19 -16.92
C ALA A 44 11.17 6.71 -15.64
N MET A 45 11.00 6.03 -14.51
CA MET A 45 11.63 6.38 -13.25
C MET A 45 12.97 5.67 -13.08
N VAL A 46 13.03 4.35 -13.27
CA VAL A 46 14.20 3.53 -12.92
C VAL A 46 14.99 2.99 -14.11
N GLY A 47 14.59 3.32 -15.34
CA GLY A 47 15.22 2.83 -16.57
C GLY A 47 16.70 3.20 -16.65
N LYS A 48 17.56 2.21 -16.93
CA LYS A 48 19.03 2.34 -16.86
C LYS A 48 19.59 3.53 -17.66
N HIS A 49 19.09 3.75 -18.89
CA HIS A 49 19.65 4.72 -19.84
C HIS A 49 18.84 6.03 -19.97
N GLY A 50 17.68 6.14 -19.32
CA GLY A 50 16.81 7.30 -19.51
C GLY A 50 15.77 7.51 -18.43
N GLY A 51 15.81 6.72 -17.35
CA GLY A 51 14.97 6.90 -16.19
C GLY A 51 15.43 8.08 -15.35
N LEU A 52 14.49 8.70 -14.64
CA LEU A 52 14.75 9.80 -13.72
C LEU A 52 15.87 9.49 -12.72
N VAL A 53 15.86 8.30 -12.11
CA VAL A 53 16.85 7.91 -11.08
C VAL A 53 18.26 7.88 -11.67
N SER A 54 18.43 7.36 -12.90
CA SER A 54 19.74 7.35 -13.56
C SER A 54 20.25 8.76 -13.81
N ARG A 55 19.39 9.67 -14.28
CA ARG A 55 19.74 11.08 -14.54
C ARG A 55 20.11 11.81 -13.25
N LEU A 56 19.32 11.65 -12.18
CA LEU A 56 19.66 12.24 -10.88
C LEU A 56 20.99 11.72 -10.33
N LYS A 57 21.34 10.46 -10.58
CA LYS A 57 22.64 9.89 -10.17
C LYS A 57 23.84 10.52 -10.88
N GLU A 58 23.65 11.12 -12.05
CA GLU A 58 24.74 11.87 -12.72
C GLU A 58 25.09 13.15 -11.95
N HIS A 59 24.11 13.77 -11.28
CA HIS A 59 24.30 14.96 -10.44
C HIS A 59 24.54 14.62 -8.95
N ALA A 60 24.03 13.48 -8.49
CA ALA A 60 24.15 13.00 -7.11
C ALA A 60 24.52 11.50 -7.10
N PRO A 61 25.80 11.14 -7.35
CA PRO A 61 26.24 9.75 -7.44
C PRO A 61 25.99 8.94 -6.14
N GLN A 62 25.94 9.62 -4.99
CA GLN A 62 25.64 9.04 -3.69
C GLN A 62 24.16 8.73 -3.46
N MET A 63 23.26 9.25 -4.31
CA MET A 63 21.82 9.10 -4.16
C MET A 63 21.40 7.63 -4.30
N HIS A 64 20.60 7.17 -3.35
CA HIS A 64 19.97 5.85 -3.42
C HIS A 64 18.59 5.95 -4.05
N GLY A 65 18.29 5.01 -4.96
CA GLY A 65 16.95 4.86 -5.53
C GLY A 65 16.26 3.67 -4.87
N LEU A 66 15.10 3.90 -4.27
CA LEU A 66 14.26 2.84 -3.69
C LEU A 66 12.97 2.68 -4.49
N HIS A 67 12.49 1.44 -4.54
CA HIS A 67 11.15 1.14 -4.99
C HIS A 67 10.19 1.34 -3.81
N CYS A 68 9.13 2.11 -4.03
CA CYS A 68 8.03 2.28 -3.10
C CYS A 68 7.52 0.92 -2.57
N LEU A 69 7.65 0.72 -1.25
CA LEU A 69 7.22 -0.50 -0.55
C LEU A 69 5.74 -0.81 -0.75
N ILE A 70 4.89 0.23 -0.77
CA ILE A 70 3.46 0.06 -1.03
C ILE A 70 3.24 -0.50 -2.43
N HIS A 71 3.93 0.05 -3.43
CA HIS A 71 3.84 -0.46 -4.80
C HIS A 71 4.39 -1.89 -4.91
N GLN A 72 5.51 -2.19 -4.27
CA GLN A 72 6.06 -3.56 -4.20
C GLN A 72 5.06 -4.55 -3.58
N SER A 73 4.40 -4.17 -2.47
CA SER A 73 3.39 -5.01 -1.81
C SER A 73 2.19 -5.27 -2.73
N VAL A 74 1.85 -4.27 -3.54
CA VAL A 74 0.79 -4.36 -4.53
C VAL A 74 1.13 -5.38 -5.62
N LEU A 75 2.40 -5.48 -6.03
CA LEU A 75 2.88 -6.42 -7.04
C LEU A 75 2.93 -7.88 -6.57
N CYS A 76 2.85 -8.14 -5.25
CA CYS A 76 2.75 -9.50 -4.71
C CYS A 76 1.41 -10.16 -5.03
N VAL A 77 0.37 -9.36 -5.30
CA VAL A 77 -1.00 -9.83 -5.55
C VAL A 77 -1.18 -10.08 -7.05
N LYS A 78 -1.19 -11.35 -7.45
CA LYS A 78 -1.40 -11.75 -8.85
C LYS A 78 -2.69 -12.55 -8.98
N LEU A 79 -3.75 -11.89 -9.44
CA LEU A 79 -4.97 -12.59 -9.84
C LEU A 79 -4.77 -13.24 -11.20
N SER A 80 -4.98 -14.54 -11.29
CA SER A 80 -4.93 -15.33 -12.51
C SER A 80 -6.04 -16.40 -12.50
N GLY A 81 -6.27 -17.01 -13.67
CA GLY A 81 -7.24 -18.09 -13.82
C GLY A 81 -8.65 -17.75 -13.28
N GLU A 82 -9.24 -18.70 -12.56
CA GLU A 82 -10.61 -18.61 -12.06
C GLU A 82 -10.83 -17.40 -11.13
N LEU A 83 -9.89 -17.06 -10.24
CA LEU A 83 -10.05 -15.90 -9.34
C LEU A 83 -10.09 -14.58 -10.12
N LYS A 84 -9.30 -14.46 -11.19
CA LYS A 84 -9.38 -13.29 -12.07
C LYS A 84 -10.74 -13.22 -12.76
N GLU A 85 -11.25 -14.35 -13.25
CA GLU A 85 -12.57 -14.40 -13.89
C GLU A 85 -13.71 -14.05 -12.93
N VAL A 86 -13.65 -14.52 -11.68
CA VAL A 86 -14.59 -14.16 -10.61
C VAL A 86 -14.54 -12.65 -10.37
N MET A 87 -13.34 -12.08 -10.26
CA MET A 87 -13.19 -10.64 -10.07
C MET A 87 -13.77 -9.85 -11.24
N ASP A 88 -13.46 -10.25 -12.48
CA ASP A 88 -13.96 -9.59 -13.69
C ASP A 88 -15.50 -9.72 -13.79
N LYS A 89 -16.08 -10.84 -13.34
CA LYS A 89 -17.53 -11.05 -13.25
C LYS A 89 -18.18 -10.08 -12.26
N VAL A 90 -17.65 -9.96 -11.04
CA VAL A 90 -18.17 -9.00 -10.03
C VAL A 90 -18.06 -7.58 -10.55
N MET A 91 -16.93 -7.22 -11.15
CA MET A 91 -16.72 -5.89 -11.73
C MET A 91 -17.72 -5.56 -12.83
N ARG A 92 -18.13 -6.54 -13.65
CA ARG A 92 -19.22 -6.36 -14.62
C ARG A 92 -20.57 -6.10 -13.95
N VAL A 93 -20.88 -6.78 -12.85
CA VAL A 93 -22.12 -6.53 -12.09
C VAL A 93 -22.13 -5.11 -11.52
N ILE A 94 -21.03 -4.69 -10.88
CA ILE A 94 -20.87 -3.34 -10.34
C ILE A 94 -21.02 -2.29 -11.47
N ASN A 95 -20.34 -2.49 -12.59
CA ASN A 95 -20.43 -1.60 -13.74
C ASN A 95 -21.83 -1.59 -14.35
N PHE A 96 -22.53 -2.72 -14.36
CA PHE A 96 -23.92 -2.79 -14.80
C PHE A 96 -24.76 -1.86 -13.93
N VAL A 97 -24.81 -2.09 -12.62
CA VAL A 97 -25.65 -1.35 -11.66
C VAL A 97 -25.30 0.14 -11.59
N ARG A 98 -24.00 0.47 -11.50
CA ARG A 98 -23.52 1.84 -11.23
C ARG A 98 -23.09 2.60 -12.48
N GLY A 99 -22.54 1.91 -13.48
CA GLY A 99 -21.84 2.53 -14.61
C GLY A 99 -22.67 2.67 -15.89
N THR A 100 -23.75 1.90 -16.06
CA THR A 100 -24.47 1.83 -17.35
C THR A 100 -25.31 3.07 -17.64
N SER A 101 -25.94 3.66 -16.62
CA SER A 101 -26.83 4.81 -16.79
C SER A 101 -26.96 5.60 -15.49
N SER A 102 -26.99 6.93 -15.59
CA SER A 102 -27.26 7.82 -14.45
C SER A 102 -28.62 7.55 -13.80
N THR A 103 -29.63 7.18 -14.60
CA THR A 103 -30.96 6.80 -14.09
C THR A 103 -30.87 5.51 -13.30
N GLN A 104 -30.16 4.49 -13.81
CA GLN A 104 -30.01 3.21 -13.12
C GLN A 104 -29.26 3.39 -11.79
N HIS A 105 -28.19 4.18 -11.80
CA HIS A 105 -27.43 4.51 -10.59
C HIS A 105 -28.29 5.22 -9.55
N ARG A 106 -29.08 6.24 -9.96
CA ARG A 106 -29.98 6.94 -9.04
C ARG A 106 -31.06 6.02 -8.45
N LEU A 107 -31.62 5.13 -9.26
CA LEU A 107 -32.62 4.16 -8.78
C LEU A 107 -32.00 3.16 -7.80
N PHE A 108 -30.78 2.69 -8.04
CA PHE A 108 -30.07 1.83 -7.11
C PHE A 108 -29.83 2.55 -5.77
N ARG A 109 -29.33 3.80 -5.81
CA ARG A 109 -29.13 4.59 -4.58
C ARG A 109 -30.42 4.85 -3.80
N GLN A 110 -31.54 5.04 -4.49
CA GLN A 110 -32.84 5.17 -3.84
C GLN A 110 -33.22 3.87 -3.13
N LEU A 111 -33.08 2.71 -3.78
CA LEU A 111 -33.34 1.41 -3.17
C LEU A 111 -32.47 1.17 -1.94
N VAL A 112 -31.18 1.52 -2.03
CA VAL A 112 -30.24 1.39 -0.90
C VAL A 112 -30.65 2.31 0.26
N ALA A 113 -31.08 3.54 -0.01
CA ALA A 113 -31.53 4.47 1.02
C ALA A 113 -32.82 4.04 1.73
N GLU A 114 -33.60 3.14 1.13
CA GLU A 114 -34.80 2.54 1.70
C GLU A 114 -34.49 1.26 2.52
N SER A 115 -33.27 0.74 2.46
CA SER A 115 -32.82 -0.45 3.22
C SER A 115 -32.34 -0.06 4.62
N GLU A 116 -32.92 -0.66 5.66
CA GLU A 116 -32.44 -0.50 7.05
C GLU A 116 -31.15 -1.27 7.34
N GLU A 117 -30.81 -2.25 6.48
CA GLU A 117 -29.65 -3.13 6.65
C GLU A 117 -28.41 -2.64 5.89
N ALA A 118 -28.58 -1.71 4.95
CA ALA A 118 -27.50 -1.19 4.13
C ALA A 118 -26.45 -0.44 4.96
N THR A 119 -25.20 -0.87 4.85
CA THR A 119 -24.06 -0.25 5.55
C THR A 119 -23.36 0.86 4.74
N HIS A 120 -23.82 1.09 3.50
CA HIS A 120 -23.20 1.99 2.54
C HIS A 120 -24.25 2.60 1.60
N ASP A 121 -24.07 3.86 1.20
CA ASP A 121 -25.08 4.58 0.39
C ASP A 121 -25.00 4.34 -1.13
N ASP A 122 -23.94 3.69 -1.60
CA ASP A 122 -23.64 3.49 -3.03
C ASP A 122 -22.55 2.43 -3.23
N LEU A 123 -22.47 1.85 -4.42
CA LEU A 123 -21.33 1.04 -4.87
C LEU A 123 -20.14 1.92 -5.26
N LEU A 124 -18.96 1.31 -5.44
CA LEU A 124 -17.78 1.98 -5.99
C LEU A 124 -17.49 1.45 -7.39
N LEU A 125 -17.34 2.34 -8.38
CA LEU A 125 -16.71 1.98 -9.66
C LEU A 125 -15.22 1.82 -9.38
N HIS A 126 -14.65 0.76 -9.90
CA HIS A 126 -13.21 0.58 -9.92
C HIS A 126 -12.63 1.31 -11.13
N ASN A 127 -11.41 1.82 -10.98
CA ASN A 127 -10.55 2.09 -12.13
C ASN A 127 -9.64 0.87 -12.30
N ASP A 128 -9.36 0.47 -13.54
CA ASP A 128 -8.55 -0.73 -13.84
C ASP A 128 -7.09 -0.66 -13.39
N VAL A 129 -6.70 0.44 -12.73
CA VAL A 129 -5.31 0.79 -12.51
C VAL A 129 -4.72 0.07 -11.28
N ARG A 130 -5.50 -0.36 -10.27
CA ARG A 130 -4.93 -0.93 -9.01
C ARG A 130 -5.85 -1.95 -8.33
N TRP A 131 -5.32 -3.09 -7.85
CA TRP A 131 -6.12 -4.07 -7.10
C TRP A 131 -6.72 -3.50 -5.81
N LEU A 132 -6.09 -2.47 -5.21
CA LEU A 132 -6.63 -1.79 -4.02
C LEU A 132 -8.00 -1.14 -4.27
N SER A 133 -8.21 -0.53 -5.44
CA SER A 133 -9.52 0.05 -5.78
C SER A 133 -10.55 -1.05 -6.03
N LYS A 134 -10.12 -2.11 -6.73
CA LYS A 134 -10.89 -3.33 -6.96
C LYS A 134 -11.29 -4.03 -5.65
N GLY A 135 -10.40 -4.11 -4.66
CA GLY A 135 -10.67 -4.68 -3.34
C GLY A 135 -11.70 -3.86 -2.54
N LYS A 136 -11.62 -2.52 -2.55
CA LYS A 136 -12.63 -1.67 -1.93
C LYS A 136 -13.99 -1.75 -2.63
N ALA A 137 -13.99 -1.87 -3.96
CA ALA A 137 -15.22 -2.07 -4.72
C ALA A 137 -15.86 -3.43 -4.41
N LEU A 138 -15.05 -4.48 -4.25
CA LEU A 138 -15.50 -5.81 -3.85
C LEU A 138 -16.07 -5.84 -2.43
N ASP A 139 -15.37 -5.25 -1.47
CA ASP A 139 -15.81 -5.15 -0.07
C ASP A 139 -17.21 -4.52 0.03
N ARG A 140 -17.40 -3.38 -0.63
CA ARG A 140 -18.68 -2.68 -0.68
C ARG A 140 -19.74 -3.40 -1.49
N PHE A 141 -19.35 -4.14 -2.52
CA PHE A 141 -20.26 -5.01 -3.26
C PHE A 141 -20.79 -6.14 -2.37
N CYS A 142 -19.93 -6.77 -1.57
CA CYS A 142 -20.35 -7.79 -0.60
C CYS A 142 -21.26 -7.18 0.47
N ALA A 143 -20.94 -5.98 0.94
CA ALA A 143 -21.75 -5.28 1.95
C ALA A 143 -23.14 -4.82 1.47
N LEU A 144 -23.35 -4.74 0.15
CA LEU A 144 -24.62 -4.36 -0.49
C LEU A 144 -25.18 -5.49 -1.36
N LEU A 145 -24.77 -6.74 -1.11
CA LEU A 145 -25.07 -7.86 -1.99
C LEU A 145 -26.58 -8.10 -2.12
N ASP A 146 -27.31 -7.94 -1.03
CA ASP A 146 -28.76 -8.16 -1.01
C ASP A 146 -29.52 -7.04 -1.73
N GLU A 147 -29.11 -5.77 -1.55
CA GLU A 147 -29.61 -4.64 -2.32
C GLU A 147 -29.31 -4.80 -3.81
N VAL A 148 -28.11 -5.26 -4.17
CA VAL A 148 -27.75 -5.56 -5.56
C VAL A 148 -28.66 -6.64 -6.13
N LYS A 149 -28.85 -7.75 -5.42
CA LYS A 149 -29.77 -8.83 -5.86
C LYS A 149 -31.21 -8.32 -5.98
N ALA A 150 -31.69 -7.52 -5.04
CA ALA A 150 -33.02 -6.91 -5.08
C ALA A 150 -33.18 -6.00 -6.31
N PHE A 151 -32.19 -5.14 -6.56
CA PHE A 151 -32.17 -4.25 -7.70
C PHE A 151 -32.17 -5.01 -9.04
N LEU A 152 -31.36 -6.06 -9.17
CA LEU A 152 -31.31 -6.90 -10.36
C LEU A 152 -32.65 -7.61 -10.63
N ARG A 153 -33.37 -8.04 -9.58
CA ARG A 153 -34.71 -8.67 -9.72
C ARG A 153 -35.76 -7.70 -10.26
N LEU A 154 -35.67 -6.41 -9.92
CA LEU A 154 -36.59 -5.38 -10.41
C LEU A 154 -36.32 -4.97 -11.87
N SER A 155 -35.14 -5.28 -12.38
CA SER A 155 -34.74 -4.91 -13.74
C SER A 155 -35.37 -5.83 -14.79
N LYS A 156 -35.91 -5.22 -15.85
CA LYS A 156 -36.46 -5.94 -17.02
C LYS A 156 -35.41 -6.24 -18.10
N ILE A 157 -34.15 -5.87 -17.87
CA ILE A 157 -33.07 -6.03 -18.83
C ILE A 157 -32.54 -7.47 -18.72
N ARG A 158 -32.41 -8.18 -19.85
CA ARG A 158 -31.92 -9.56 -19.89
C ARG A 158 -30.58 -9.76 -19.15
N ALA A 159 -29.64 -8.84 -19.33
CA ALA A 159 -28.34 -8.87 -18.64
C ALA A 159 -28.48 -8.90 -17.10
N ALA A 160 -29.53 -8.30 -16.53
CA ALA A 160 -29.76 -8.35 -15.08
C ALA A 160 -30.11 -9.77 -14.60
N ALA A 161 -30.86 -10.54 -15.40
CA ALA A 161 -31.16 -11.94 -15.10
C ALA A 161 -29.90 -12.81 -15.16
N ASP A 162 -29.03 -12.58 -16.16
CA ASP A 162 -27.74 -13.28 -16.28
C ASP A 162 -26.82 -12.97 -15.08
N HIS A 163 -26.79 -11.71 -14.64
CA HIS A 163 -26.06 -11.30 -13.43
C HIS A 163 -26.66 -11.92 -12.16
N LEU A 164 -27.98 -11.99 -12.03
CA LEU A 164 -28.63 -12.59 -10.88
C LEU A 164 -28.34 -14.10 -10.79
N ALA A 165 -28.37 -14.81 -11.92
CA ALA A 165 -28.00 -16.23 -11.98
C ALA A 165 -26.54 -16.45 -11.53
N LEU A 166 -25.64 -15.56 -11.95
CA LEU A 166 -24.24 -15.57 -11.53
C LEU A 166 -24.09 -15.40 -10.01
N LEU A 167 -24.89 -14.52 -9.39
CA LEU A 167 -24.88 -14.32 -7.92
C LEU A 167 -25.59 -15.43 -7.13
N GLY A 168 -26.24 -16.36 -7.82
CA GLY A 168 -26.80 -17.58 -7.25
C GLY A 168 -25.85 -18.77 -7.28
N ASP A 169 -24.72 -18.68 -7.98
CA ASP A 169 -23.69 -19.73 -8.02
C ASP A 169 -22.91 -19.74 -6.70
N GLU A 170 -23.09 -20.80 -5.92
CA GLU A 170 -22.46 -20.95 -4.61
C GLU A 170 -20.93 -20.98 -4.70
N LYS A 171 -20.36 -21.69 -5.68
CA LYS A 171 -18.90 -21.78 -5.86
C LYS A 171 -18.32 -20.40 -6.19
N LEU A 172 -18.97 -19.67 -7.08
CA LEU A 172 -18.57 -18.31 -7.41
C LEU A 172 -18.63 -17.42 -6.17
N MET A 173 -19.71 -17.49 -5.40
CA MET A 173 -19.86 -16.66 -4.22
C MET A 173 -18.88 -17.02 -3.10
N SER A 174 -18.46 -18.29 -2.96
CA SER A 174 -17.32 -18.66 -2.09
C SER A 174 -16.04 -17.96 -2.53
N ASN A 175 -15.74 -17.95 -3.83
CA ASN A 175 -14.57 -17.25 -4.37
C ASN A 175 -14.66 -15.73 -4.16
N VAL A 176 -15.85 -15.13 -4.30
CA VAL A 176 -16.09 -13.71 -4.01
C VAL A 176 -15.81 -13.40 -2.54
N ALA A 177 -16.34 -14.21 -1.63
CA ALA A 177 -16.15 -14.02 -0.20
C ALA A 177 -14.69 -14.20 0.23
N PHE A 178 -14.01 -15.22 -0.31
CA PHE A 178 -12.57 -15.40 -0.13
C PHE A 178 -11.76 -14.18 -0.59
N LEU A 179 -12.06 -13.65 -1.79
CA LEU A 179 -11.39 -12.47 -2.32
C LEU A 179 -11.66 -11.23 -1.46
N ALA A 180 -12.87 -11.09 -0.91
CA ALA A 180 -13.21 -9.99 -0.01
C ALA A 180 -12.36 -10.05 1.27
N ASP A 181 -12.25 -11.21 1.92
CA ASP A 181 -11.45 -11.38 3.14
C ASP A 181 -9.95 -11.10 2.88
N ILE A 182 -9.34 -11.71 1.85
CA ILE A 182 -7.91 -11.54 1.59
C ILE A 182 -7.55 -10.11 1.13
N PHE A 183 -8.42 -9.46 0.35
CA PHE A 183 -8.24 -8.05 0.00
C PHE A 183 -8.50 -7.12 1.17
N GLY A 184 -9.37 -7.49 2.11
CA GLY A 184 -9.52 -6.81 3.40
C GLY A 184 -8.20 -6.76 4.16
N HIS A 185 -7.54 -7.92 4.33
CA HIS A 185 -6.24 -8.01 5.00
C HIS A 185 -5.16 -7.18 4.29
N LEU A 186 -5.08 -7.27 2.97
CA LEU A 186 -4.11 -6.49 2.20
C LEU A 186 -4.40 -4.97 2.23
N ASN A 187 -5.67 -4.57 2.25
CA ASN A 187 -6.06 -3.17 2.40
C ASN A 187 -5.71 -2.64 3.81
N GLN A 188 -5.84 -3.47 4.85
CA GLN A 188 -5.39 -3.14 6.20
C GLN A 188 -3.87 -2.89 6.24
N LEU A 189 -3.07 -3.77 5.63
CA LEU A 189 -1.63 -3.53 5.48
C LEU A 189 -1.36 -2.22 4.75
N ASN A 190 -2.05 -1.97 3.63
CA ASN A 190 -1.86 -0.76 2.86
C ASN A 190 -2.14 0.52 3.69
N LEU A 191 -3.20 0.53 4.51
CA LEU A 191 -3.46 1.63 5.45
C LEU A 191 -2.35 1.75 6.52
N GLN A 192 -1.79 0.64 6.97
CA GLN A 192 -0.65 0.60 7.88
C GLN A 192 0.67 1.05 7.25
N LEU A 193 0.81 1.05 5.93
CA LEU A 193 1.99 1.58 5.23
C LEU A 193 1.81 3.05 4.79
N GLN A 194 0.56 3.50 4.57
CA GLN A 194 0.25 4.86 4.11
C GLN A 194 0.13 5.87 5.26
N GLY A 195 0.38 7.15 4.98
CA GLY A 195 0.20 8.23 5.94
C GLY A 195 1.51 8.88 6.37
N ARG A 196 1.41 9.96 7.14
CA ARG A 196 2.56 10.71 7.64
C ARG A 196 3.11 10.08 8.92
N GLY A 197 4.36 10.40 9.23
CA GLY A 197 5.01 10.06 10.49
C GLY A 197 5.44 8.60 10.64
N LYS A 198 5.54 7.87 9.52
CA LYS A 198 6.03 6.48 9.49
C LYS A 198 7.49 6.46 9.07
N THR A 199 8.31 5.79 9.85
CA THR A 199 9.70 5.53 9.51
C THR A 199 9.80 4.32 8.57
N ILE A 200 10.94 4.16 7.91
CA ILE A 200 11.21 2.96 7.11
C ILE A 200 11.16 1.69 7.96
N VAL A 201 11.58 1.80 9.23
CA VAL A 201 11.56 0.73 10.23
C VAL A 201 10.13 0.27 10.47
N ASP A 202 9.23 1.21 10.76
CA ASP A 202 7.81 0.91 10.96
C ASP A 202 7.24 0.17 9.74
N MET A 203 7.56 0.64 8.54
CA MET A 203 7.04 0.04 7.30
C MET A 203 7.55 -1.40 7.12
N VAL A 204 8.85 -1.65 7.32
CA VAL A 204 9.41 -3.00 7.18
C VAL A 204 8.87 -3.94 8.26
N GLU A 205 8.73 -3.49 9.52
CA GLU A 205 8.10 -4.30 10.57
C GLU A 205 6.65 -4.68 10.25
N LYS A 206 5.87 -3.77 9.63
CA LYS A 206 4.51 -4.10 9.16
C LYS A 206 4.53 -5.12 8.03
N LEU A 207 5.49 -5.05 7.11
CA LEU A 207 5.66 -6.03 6.04
C LEU A 207 6.05 -7.41 6.60
N GLU A 208 7.04 -7.48 7.49
CA GLU A 208 7.45 -8.72 8.17
C GLU A 208 6.29 -9.34 8.96
N SER A 209 5.58 -8.52 9.74
CA SER A 209 4.39 -8.95 10.48
C SER A 209 3.32 -9.49 9.54
N PHE A 210 3.08 -8.84 8.40
CA PHE A 210 2.10 -9.30 7.42
C PHE A 210 2.52 -10.61 6.75
N THR A 211 3.80 -10.79 6.44
CA THR A 211 4.33 -12.07 5.91
C THR A 211 4.06 -13.23 6.88
N ARG A 212 4.22 -13.02 8.20
CA ARG A 212 3.85 -14.02 9.23
C ARG A 212 2.33 -14.22 9.33
N LYS A 213 1.53 -13.17 9.14
CA LYS A 213 0.07 -13.30 9.07
C LYS A 213 -0.37 -14.13 7.86
N LEU A 214 0.29 -14.01 6.71
CA LEU A 214 -0.01 -14.85 5.54
C LEU A 214 0.23 -16.34 5.82
N GLU A 215 1.27 -16.69 6.57
CA GLU A 215 1.49 -18.06 7.05
C GLU A 215 0.37 -18.54 7.98
N LEU A 216 -0.06 -17.69 8.92
CA LEU A 216 -1.21 -17.99 9.77
C LEU A 216 -2.50 -18.19 8.95
N PHE A 217 -2.75 -17.33 7.96
CA PHE A 217 -3.91 -17.40 7.08
C PHE A 217 -3.88 -18.66 6.21
N GLU A 218 -2.71 -19.07 5.72
CA GLU A 218 -2.52 -20.33 5.00
C GLU A 218 -2.92 -21.52 5.87
N SER A 219 -2.49 -21.54 7.13
CA SER A 219 -2.84 -22.61 8.09
C SER A 219 -4.33 -22.60 8.42
N ASP A 220 -4.91 -21.43 8.68
CA ASP A 220 -6.33 -21.26 9.02
C ASP A 220 -7.25 -21.74 7.90
N ILE A 221 -6.96 -21.38 6.65
CA ILE A 221 -7.76 -21.83 5.50
C ILE A 221 -7.54 -23.31 5.19
N SER A 222 -6.30 -23.81 5.28
CA SER A 222 -5.99 -25.22 4.99
C SER A 222 -6.63 -26.18 5.99
N THR A 223 -6.85 -25.73 7.22
CA THR A 223 -7.53 -26.50 8.27
C THR A 223 -9.06 -26.33 8.25
N GLY A 224 -9.58 -25.44 7.40
CA GLY A 224 -11.02 -25.15 7.30
C GLY A 224 -11.62 -24.43 8.52
N ARG A 225 -10.80 -23.85 9.41
CA ARG A 225 -11.29 -23.16 10.62
C ARG A 225 -11.91 -21.81 10.31
N LEU A 226 -11.38 -21.13 9.29
CA LEU A 226 -11.86 -19.84 8.76
C LEU A 226 -12.01 -18.77 9.86
N LEU A 227 -11.05 -18.68 10.78
CA LEU A 227 -11.03 -17.64 11.82
C LEU A 227 -10.73 -16.25 11.25
N HIS A 228 -9.95 -16.18 10.18
CA HIS A 228 -9.54 -14.96 9.51
C HIS A 228 -10.24 -14.74 8.17
N PHE A 229 -11.24 -15.58 7.88
CA PHE A 229 -12.02 -15.56 6.63
C PHE A 229 -13.51 -15.52 6.96
N SER A 230 -13.94 -14.44 7.61
CA SER A 230 -15.32 -14.31 8.10
C SER A 230 -16.35 -14.31 6.99
N ALA A 231 -16.06 -13.64 5.86
CA ALA A 231 -16.99 -13.59 4.74
C ALA A 231 -17.14 -14.97 4.12
N LEU A 232 -16.02 -15.67 3.89
CA LEU A 232 -16.03 -17.04 3.39
C LEU A 232 -16.75 -17.99 4.35
N LYS A 233 -16.55 -17.83 5.66
CA LYS A 233 -17.23 -18.66 6.67
C LYS A 233 -18.75 -18.49 6.64
N SER A 234 -19.24 -17.27 6.42
CA SER A 234 -20.68 -17.01 6.31
C SER A 234 -21.27 -17.42 4.95
N GLN A 235 -20.49 -17.35 3.88
CA GLN A 235 -20.95 -17.61 2.52
C GLN A 235 -20.79 -19.09 2.16
N ALA A 236 -21.79 -19.68 1.48
CA ALA A 236 -21.68 -21.01 0.86
C ALA A 236 -21.09 -22.09 1.79
N LEU A 237 -21.53 -22.09 3.05
CA LEU A 237 -21.17 -23.04 4.10
C LEU A 237 -19.66 -23.11 4.42
N GLY A 238 -18.86 -22.11 4.03
CA GLY A 238 -17.42 -22.12 4.31
C GLY A 238 -16.63 -23.09 3.43
N GLN A 239 -17.09 -23.38 2.21
CA GLN A 239 -16.38 -24.29 1.31
C GLN A 239 -15.02 -23.72 0.88
N VAL A 240 -13.94 -24.33 1.36
CA VAL A 240 -12.57 -24.04 0.94
C VAL A 240 -12.22 -24.84 -0.32
N THR A 241 -11.55 -24.19 -1.27
CA THR A 241 -11.01 -24.85 -2.47
C THR A 241 -9.49 -24.84 -2.45
N GLU A 242 -8.86 -25.81 -3.15
CA GLU A 242 -7.39 -25.83 -3.33
C GLU A 242 -6.86 -24.53 -3.94
N LEU A 243 -7.63 -23.94 -4.85
CA LEU A 243 -7.30 -22.67 -5.50
C LEU A 243 -7.18 -21.50 -4.50
N MET A 244 -7.98 -21.47 -3.43
CA MET A 244 -7.86 -20.45 -2.38
C MET A 244 -6.58 -20.64 -1.55
N VAL A 245 -6.27 -21.88 -1.21
CA VAL A 245 -5.06 -22.25 -0.45
C VAL A 245 -3.81 -21.89 -1.27
N ASP A 246 -3.78 -22.25 -2.55
CA ASP A 246 -2.67 -21.99 -3.46
C ASP A 246 -2.46 -20.49 -3.69
N PHE A 247 -3.54 -19.71 -3.75
CA PHE A 247 -3.45 -18.26 -3.85
C PHE A 247 -2.69 -17.66 -2.65
N ILE A 248 -3.00 -18.08 -1.42
CA ILE A 248 -2.33 -17.57 -0.22
C ILE A 248 -0.88 -18.04 -0.17
N LYS A 249 -0.59 -19.30 -0.53
CA LYS A 249 0.79 -19.82 -0.64
C LYS A 249 1.62 -18.98 -1.59
N GLN A 250 1.11 -18.70 -2.78
CA GLN A 250 1.79 -17.88 -3.78
C GLN A 250 1.95 -16.44 -3.31
N LEU A 251 0.93 -15.87 -2.66
CA LEU A 251 0.99 -14.53 -2.08
C LEU A 251 2.10 -14.45 -1.02
N ARG A 252 2.16 -15.42 -0.10
CA ARG A 252 3.22 -15.50 0.92
C ARG A 252 4.60 -15.61 0.28
N ALA A 253 4.78 -16.52 -0.68
CA ALA A 253 6.05 -16.69 -1.38
C ALA A 253 6.48 -15.39 -2.10
N ASN A 254 5.54 -14.70 -2.73
CA ASN A 254 5.81 -13.41 -3.37
C ASN A 254 6.22 -12.33 -2.36
N PHE A 255 5.61 -12.29 -1.16
CA PHE A 255 6.02 -11.37 -0.10
C PHE A 255 7.43 -11.71 0.42
N MET A 256 7.70 -12.99 0.72
CA MET A 256 9.00 -13.43 1.19
C MET A 256 10.12 -13.07 0.21
N SER A 257 9.99 -13.45 -1.06
CA SER A 257 11.02 -13.19 -2.06
C SER A 257 11.19 -11.71 -2.37
N ARG A 258 10.10 -10.93 -2.41
CA ARG A 258 10.14 -9.51 -2.80
C ARG A 258 10.68 -8.62 -1.69
N PHE A 259 10.56 -9.05 -0.43
CA PHE A 259 11.00 -8.31 0.74
C PHE A 259 12.20 -8.94 1.46
N GLU A 260 12.83 -9.98 0.88
CA GLU A 260 13.99 -10.67 1.46
C GLU A 260 15.17 -9.73 1.74
N ASP A 261 15.47 -8.84 0.78
CA ASP A 261 16.56 -7.86 0.90
C ASP A 261 16.23 -6.71 1.87
N TYR A 262 14.96 -6.55 2.25
CA TYR A 262 14.52 -5.54 3.22
C TYR A 262 14.67 -6.11 4.63
N SER A 263 15.88 -6.51 4.99
CA SER A 263 16.21 -6.74 6.38
C SER A 263 16.46 -5.39 7.05
N ILE A 264 15.78 -5.13 8.16
CA ILE A 264 16.14 -4.01 9.03
C ILE A 264 17.48 -4.38 9.66
N PRO A 265 18.57 -3.64 9.43
CA PRO A 265 19.80 -3.85 10.19
C PRO A 265 19.46 -3.75 11.67
N LYS A 266 19.88 -4.71 12.51
CA LYS A 266 19.58 -4.70 13.95
C LYS A 266 20.03 -3.40 14.64
N ASP A 267 20.93 -2.66 14.00
CA ASP A 267 21.60 -1.45 14.49
C ASP A 267 20.88 -0.13 14.13
N ILE A 268 19.61 -0.18 13.70
CA ILE A 268 18.77 1.02 13.56
C ILE A 268 18.31 1.61 14.91
N ALA A 269 19.00 1.31 16.01
CA ALA A 269 18.67 1.78 17.36
C ALA A 269 18.46 3.29 17.38
N PHE A 270 19.22 4.04 16.56
CA PHE A 270 19.06 5.48 16.39
C PHE A 270 17.68 5.90 15.87
N VAL A 271 17.11 5.16 14.91
CA VAL A 271 15.79 5.51 14.35
C VAL A 271 14.66 5.22 15.34
N ARG A 272 14.86 4.22 16.21
CA ARG A 272 13.89 3.83 17.24
C ARG A 272 13.97 4.76 18.46
N ASP A 273 15.17 4.94 18.98
CA ASP A 273 15.44 5.80 20.12
C ASP A 273 16.88 6.37 20.03
N PRO A 274 17.02 7.59 19.47
CA PRO A 274 18.30 8.31 19.39
C PRO A 274 19.03 8.46 20.75
N LEU A 275 18.30 8.39 21.88
CA LEU A 275 18.89 8.55 23.21
C LEU A 275 19.60 7.30 23.73
N THR A 276 19.38 6.15 23.08
CA THR A 276 19.92 4.86 23.54
C THR A 276 21.17 4.43 22.77
N VAL A 277 21.51 5.14 21.70
CA VAL A 277 22.67 4.84 20.86
C VAL A 277 23.94 5.24 21.58
N ARG A 278 24.98 4.42 21.48
CA ARG A 278 26.29 4.82 22.00
C ARG A 278 26.88 5.88 21.07
N PRO A 279 27.31 7.05 21.59
CA PRO A 279 27.93 8.09 20.77
C PRO A 279 29.20 7.62 20.07
N SER A 280 29.90 6.63 20.64
CA SER A 280 31.05 5.98 20.02
C SER A 280 30.80 4.51 19.70
N GLY A 281 31.46 4.05 18.63
CA GLY A 281 31.46 2.65 18.20
C GLY A 281 30.61 2.38 16.96
N ASP A 282 29.96 1.22 16.92
CA ASP A 282 29.42 0.63 15.68
C ASP A 282 28.49 1.58 14.90
N PHE A 283 27.67 2.41 15.57
CA PHE A 283 26.77 3.34 14.88
C PHE A 283 27.53 4.43 14.08
N THR A 284 28.47 5.13 14.71
CA THR A 284 29.20 6.23 14.06
C THR A 284 30.16 5.70 13.01
N SER A 285 30.76 4.54 13.24
CA SER A 285 31.60 3.86 12.25
C SER A 285 30.79 3.34 11.04
N GLN A 286 29.59 2.77 11.25
CA GLN A 286 28.69 2.41 10.17
C GLN A 286 28.21 3.65 9.39
N ALA A 287 27.89 4.75 10.09
CA ALA A 287 27.49 6.00 9.45
C ALA A 287 28.63 6.58 8.58
N LYS A 288 29.88 6.52 9.05
CA LYS A 288 31.07 6.90 8.28
C LYS A 288 31.31 6.02 7.06
N GLN A 289 31.05 4.72 7.19
CA GLN A 289 31.13 3.79 6.05
C GLN A 289 30.07 4.12 4.98
N MET A 290 28.84 4.45 5.39
CA MET A 290 27.75 4.82 4.48
C MET A 290 27.92 6.22 3.90
N ILE A 291 28.50 7.15 4.66
CA ILE A 291 28.72 8.54 4.28
C ILE A 291 30.22 8.84 4.45
N PRO A 292 31.06 8.54 3.45
CA PRO A 292 32.51 8.67 3.57
C PRO A 292 32.99 10.09 3.93
N SER A 293 32.21 11.12 3.58
CA SER A 293 32.47 12.52 3.89
C SER A 293 32.09 12.94 5.33
N LEU A 294 31.39 12.09 6.08
CA LEU A 294 30.96 12.38 7.44
C LEU A 294 32.17 12.55 8.35
N ASP A 295 32.20 13.59 9.18
CA ASP A 295 33.17 13.68 10.27
C ASP A 295 32.65 12.84 11.43
N GLU A 296 33.28 11.68 11.65
CA GLU A 296 32.87 10.73 12.67
C GLU A 296 32.96 11.36 14.07
N ALA A 297 34.06 12.06 14.37
CA ALA A 297 34.28 12.68 15.67
C ALA A 297 33.28 13.82 15.95
N ALA A 298 32.97 14.62 14.94
CA ALA A 298 31.94 15.65 15.07
C ALA A 298 30.56 15.03 15.37
N LEU A 299 30.21 13.92 14.69
CA LEU A 299 28.97 13.19 14.97
C LEU A 299 28.93 12.62 16.39
N GLU A 300 30.03 12.05 16.90
CA GLU A 300 30.08 11.55 18.28
C GLU A 300 29.79 12.68 19.29
N MET A 301 30.38 13.86 19.09
CA MET A 301 30.17 15.03 19.93
C MET A 301 28.73 15.55 19.86
N GLU A 302 28.16 15.66 18.66
CA GLU A 302 26.76 16.08 18.49
C GLU A 302 25.78 15.09 19.15
N LEU A 303 26.07 13.78 19.09
CA LEU A 303 25.26 12.77 19.78
C LEU A 303 25.31 12.95 21.29
N ILE A 304 26.48 13.22 21.88
CA ILE A 304 26.61 13.49 23.32
C ILE A 304 25.78 14.71 23.73
N ASP A 305 25.90 15.81 22.99
CA ASP A 305 25.16 17.04 23.28
C ASP A 305 23.64 16.83 23.13
N PHE A 306 23.23 16.07 22.10
CA PHE A 306 21.84 15.70 21.89
C PHE A 306 21.28 14.87 23.06
N GLN A 307 22.04 13.90 23.56
CA GLN A 307 21.61 12.96 24.60
C GLN A 307 21.60 13.56 26.01
N THR A 308 22.50 14.49 26.28
CA THR A 308 22.64 15.13 27.60
C THR A 308 21.70 16.32 27.79
N SER A 309 21.10 16.82 26.72
CA SER A 309 20.13 17.92 26.78
C SER A 309 18.77 17.46 27.31
N SER A 310 18.41 17.90 28.52
CA SER A 310 17.09 17.60 29.12
C SER A 310 15.94 18.14 28.28
N LEU A 311 16.10 19.32 27.67
CA LEU A 311 15.11 19.92 26.77
C LEU A 311 14.83 19.04 25.54
N VAL A 312 15.88 18.45 24.97
CA VAL A 312 15.77 17.56 23.81
C VAL A 312 15.16 16.22 24.20
N SER A 313 15.60 15.66 25.33
CA SER A 313 15.08 14.39 25.86
C SER A 313 13.60 14.47 26.23
N ASP A 314 13.19 15.54 26.93
CA ASP A 314 11.80 15.76 27.33
C ASP A 314 10.92 16.03 26.10
N ALA A 315 11.40 16.83 25.14
CA ALA A 315 10.69 17.06 23.88
C ALA A 315 10.54 15.77 23.06
N LEU A 316 11.56 14.93 22.97
CA LEU A 316 11.49 13.64 22.27
C LEU A 316 10.52 12.67 22.96
N ARG A 317 10.56 12.58 24.30
CA ARG A 317 9.65 11.73 25.10
C ARG A 317 8.20 12.20 25.06
N SER A 318 7.97 13.50 24.95
CA SER A 318 6.64 14.10 24.82
C SER A 318 6.07 14.00 23.41
N ALA A 319 6.90 13.70 22.41
CA ALA A 319 6.46 13.55 21.03
C ALA A 319 5.82 12.17 20.80
N GLU A 320 4.70 12.13 20.08
CA GLU A 320 4.01 10.88 19.73
C GLU A 320 4.85 9.94 18.84
N SER A 321 5.91 10.44 18.20
CA SER A 321 6.90 9.66 17.45
C SER A 321 8.19 10.47 17.22
N VAL A 322 9.29 9.77 16.91
CA VAL A 322 10.57 10.39 16.48
C VAL A 322 10.35 11.34 15.29
N SER A 323 9.44 10.98 14.37
CA SER A 323 9.09 11.82 13.23
C SER A 323 8.41 13.13 13.62
N ALA A 324 7.52 13.10 14.63
CA ALA A 324 6.83 14.28 15.14
C ALA A 324 7.81 15.22 15.84
N PHE A 325 8.77 14.66 16.59
CA PHE A 325 9.85 15.41 17.20
C PHE A 325 10.73 16.14 16.16
N LEU A 326 11.23 15.41 15.14
CA LEU A 326 12.08 16.00 14.10
C LEU A 326 11.32 17.03 13.24
N GLY A 327 10.03 16.80 12.97
CA GLY A 327 9.18 17.72 12.22
C GLY A 327 8.87 19.03 12.96
N GLY A 328 8.90 19.04 14.30
CA GLY A 328 8.73 20.23 15.12
C GLY A 328 9.93 21.18 15.08
N LYS A 329 11.15 20.65 15.06
CA LYS A 329 12.39 21.46 14.97
C LYS A 329 12.60 22.12 13.61
N LEU A 330 12.20 21.48 12.50
CA LEU A 330 12.39 22.00 11.14
C LEU A 330 11.42 23.12 10.73
N ARG A 331 10.40 23.42 11.55
CA ARG A 331 9.49 24.56 11.34
C ARG A 331 9.91 25.82 12.08
N GLY A 332 10.96 25.74 12.90
CA GLY A 332 11.47 26.83 13.73
C GLY A 332 12.78 27.46 13.25
N VAL A 333 13.21 27.18 12.01
CA VAL A 333 14.37 27.81 11.36
C VAL A 333 13.92 28.48 10.08
#